data_AF-A0A4S0MR52-F1
#
_entry.id   AF-A0A4S0MR52-F1
#
_cell.length_a   1.000
_cell.length_b   1.000
_cell.length_c   1.000
_cell.angle_alpha   90.00
_cell.angle_beta   90.00
_cell.angle_gamma   90.00
#
_symmetry.space_group_name_H-M   'P 1'
#
loop_
_entity.id
_entity.type
_entity.pdbx_description
1 polymer ?
#
loop_
_entity_poly.entity_id
_entity_poly.type
_entity_poly.pdbx_seq_one_letter_code
_entity_poly.pdbx_strand_id
1 'polypeptide(L)' 'MFGVALSGGGIRSASLCLGALQALDQYKLIPRIDYLSTVSGGGYIGSAMIADMTRQELAPAK' A
#
# COMPACT_ATOMS: atom_id res chain seq x y z
N MET A 1 -6.04 -3.47 16.13
CA MET A 1 -5.02 -3.90 15.16
C MET A 1 -5.71 -4.19 13.83
N PHE A 2 -5.45 -3.36 12.82
CA PHE A 2 -5.95 -3.50 11.46
C PHE A 2 -4.76 -3.84 10.54
N GLY A 3 -4.82 -5.01 9.90
CA GLY A 3 -3.78 -5.49 9.01
C GLY A 3 -4.26 -5.60 7.56
N VAL A 4 -3.38 -5.29 6.62
CA VAL A 4 -3.60 -5.50 5.18
C VAL A 4 -2.56 -6.48 4.66
N ALA A 5 -3.01 -7.47 3.88
CA ALA A 5 -2.15 -8.47 3.26
C ALA A 5 -2.28 -8.41 1.72
N LEU A 6 -1.17 -8.18 1.03
CA LEU A 6 -1.09 -8.13 -0.43
C LEU A 6 -0.46 -9.40 -0.96
N SER A 7 -1.26 -10.23 -1.64
CA SER A 7 -0.85 -11.54 -2.13
C SER A 7 0.07 -11.47 -3.36
N GLY A 8 0.76 -12.58 -3.63
CA GLY A 8 1.62 -12.77 -4.80
C GLY A 8 0.83 -12.97 -6.10
N GLY A 9 1.54 -13.21 -7.20
CA GLY A 9 0.93 -13.36 -8.54
C GLY A 9 1.49 -12.42 -9.60
N GLY A 10 2.68 -11.86 -9.36
CA GLY A 10 3.37 -10.97 -10.29
C GLY A 10 2.59 -9.68 -10.56
N ILE A 11 2.76 -9.12 -11.76
CA ILE A 11 2.21 -7.81 -12.12
C ILE A 11 0.68 -7.77 -12.08
N ARG A 12 -0.01 -8.88 -12.35
CA ARG A 12 -1.49 -8.93 -12.30
C ARG A 12 -2.01 -8.71 -10.88
N SER A 13 -1.38 -9.36 -9.89
CA SER A 13 -1.74 -9.15 -8.48
C SER A 13 -1.42 -7.73 -8.04
N ALA A 14 -0.29 -7.16 -8.48
CA ALA A 14 0.08 -5.78 -8.17
C ALA A 14 -0.99 -4.78 -8.63
N SER A 15 -1.52 -4.93 -9.86
CA SER A 15 -2.60 -4.07 -10.37
C SER A 15 -3.91 -4.22 -9.58
N LEU A 16 -4.29 -5.44 -9.20
CA LEU A 16 -5.49 -5.66 -8.38
C LEU A 16 -5.33 -5.07 -6.97
N CYS A 17 -4.18 -5.29 -6.35
CA CYS A 17 -3.86 -4.75 -5.04
C CYS A 17 -3.79 -3.22 -5.05
N LEU A 18 -3.29 -2.58 -6.12
CA LEU A 18 -3.35 -1.14 -6.31
C LEU A 18 -4.78 -0.62 -6.27
N GLY A 19 -5.71 -1.25 -6.99
CA GLY A 19 -7.13 -0.88 -6.94
C GLY A 19 -7.73 -1.00 -5.55
N ALA A 20 -7.38 -2.05 -4.81
CA ALA A 20 -7.81 -2.22 -3.41
C ALA A 20 -7.25 -1.12 -2.49
N LEU A 21 -5.97 -0.77 -2.62
CA LEU A 21 -5.33 0.31 -1.84
C LEU A 21 -5.94 1.68 -2.17
N GLN A 22 -6.24 1.95 -3.45
CA GLN A 22 -6.94 3.16 -3.87
C GLN A 22 -8.32 3.25 -3.21
N ALA A 23 -9.07 2.15 -3.15
CA ALA A 23 -10.36 2.11 -2.46
C ALA A 23 -10.20 2.39 -0.95
N LEU A 24 -9.21 1.78 -0.29
CA LEU A 24 -8.92 2.05 1.12
C LEU A 24 -8.58 3.54 1.37
N ASP A 25 -7.86 4.18 0.46
CA ASP A 25 -7.54 5.61 0.54
C ASP A 25 -8.79 6.50 0.40
N GLN A 26 -9.72 6.15 -0.50
CA GLN A 26 -11.00 6.87 -0.63
C GLN A 26 -11.78 6.89 0.69
N TYR A 27 -11.71 5.80 1.47
CA TYR A 27 -12.34 5.69 2.79
C TYR A 27 -11.45 6.12 3.96
N LYS A 28 -10.28 6.72 3.71
CA LYS A 28 -9.31 7.17 4.74
C LYS A 28 -8.90 6.05 5.69
N LEU A 29 -8.80 4.83 5.18
CA LEU A 29 -8.40 3.65 5.94
C LEU A 29 -6.89 3.40 5.91
N ILE A 30 -6.17 3.98 4.94
CA ILE A 30 -4.71 3.82 4.83
C ILE A 30 -3.97 4.23 6.12
N PRO A 31 -4.22 5.40 6.75
CA PRO A 31 -3.55 5.79 7.99
C PRO A 31 -3.89 4.91 9.21
N ARG A 32 -4.88 4.03 9.08
CA ARG A 32 -5.33 3.13 10.16
C ARG A 32 -4.67 1.76 10.09
N ILE A 33 -3.87 1.48 9.05
CA ILE A 33 -3.19 0.19 8.87
C ILE A 33 -2.05 0.10 9.87
N ASP A 34 -2.17 -0.82 10.83
CA ASP A 34 -1.15 -1.10 11.82
C ASP A 34 -0.08 -2.05 11.28
N TYR A 35 -0.43 -2.88 10.29
CA TYR A 35 0.47 -3.89 9.73
C TYR A 35 0.21 -4.15 8.25
N LEU A 36 1.27 -4.11 7.44
CA LEU A 36 1.22 -4.42 6.01
C LEU A 36 2.08 -5.66 5.72
N SER A 37 1.44 -6.74 5.30
CA SER A 37 2.12 -7.96 4.84
C SER A 37 2.09 -8.03 3.32
N THR A 38 3.21 -8.36 2.69
CA THR A 38 3.27 -8.47 1.23
C THR A 38 4.13 -9.66 0.82
N VAL A 39 3.79 -10.31 -0.30
CA VAL A 39 4.59 -11.37 -0.90
C VAL A 39 4.66 -11.22 -2.43
N SER A 40 5.83 -11.45 -3.02
CA SER A 40 6.05 -11.46 -4.47
C SER A 40 5.44 -10.23 -5.17
N GLY A 41 4.48 -10.40 -6.09
CA GLY A 41 3.82 -9.31 -6.82
C GLY A 41 3.14 -8.26 -5.93
N GLY A 42 2.59 -8.65 -4.77
CA GLY A 42 2.05 -7.70 -3.79
C GLY A 42 3.14 -6.78 -3.20
N GLY A 43 4.39 -7.26 -3.17
CA GLY A 43 5.54 -6.47 -2.76
C GLY A 43 5.83 -5.30 -3.71
N TYR A 44 5.57 -5.42 -5.01
CA TYR A 44 5.78 -4.31 -5.95
C TYR A 44 4.95 -3.08 -5.58
N ILE A 45 3.64 -3.27 -5.34
CA ILE A 45 2.78 -2.16 -4.98
C ILE A 45 2.95 -1.75 -3.51
N GLY A 46 3.19 -2.70 -2.61
CA GLY A 46 3.47 -2.42 -1.20
C GLY A 46 4.72 -1.55 -1.02
N SER A 47 5.83 -1.90 -1.68
CA SER A 47 7.05 -1.09 -1.65
C SER A 47 6.87 0.28 -2.31
N ALA A 48 6.11 0.38 -3.41
CA ALA A 48 5.82 1.67 -4.05
C ALA A 48 5.00 2.60 -3.14
N MET A 49 3.98 2.07 -2.47
CA MET A 49 3.18 2.80 -1.49
C MET A 49 4.02 3.28 -0.31
N ILE A 50 4.87 2.42 0.27
CA ILE A 50 5.77 2.80 1.36
C ILE A 50 6.75 3.89 0.90
N ALA A 51 7.33 3.76 -0.30
CA ALA A 51 8.24 4.76 -0.84
C ALA A 51 7.57 6.13 -1.01
N ASP A 52 6.32 6.16 -1.47
CA ASP A 52 5.55 7.40 -1.57
C ASP A 52 5.22 7.99 -0.20
N MET A 53 4.81 7.17 0.76
CA MET A 53 4.57 7.61 2.15
C MET A 53 5.82 8.24 2.77
N THR A 54 6.97 7.57 2.68
CA THR A 54 8.24 8.11 3.18
C THR A 54 8.62 9.41 2.48
N ARG A 55 8.35 9.53 1.18
CA ARG A 55 8.56 10.79 0.44
C ARG A 55 7.67 11.91 0.97
N GLN A 56 6.40 11.62 1.28
CA GLN A 56 5.46 12.61 1.82
C GLN A 56 5.86 13.05 3.23
N GLU A 57 6.38 12.16 4.08
CA GLU A 57 6.92 12.53 5.39
C GLU A 57 8.12 13.47 5.31
N LEU A 58 8.97 13.28 4.30
CA LEU A 58 10.17 14.11 4.06
C LEU A 58 9.86 15.42 3.34
N ALA A 59 8.67 15.57 2.76
CA ALA A 59 8.29 16.80 2.09
C ALA A 59 8.10 17.92 3.13
N PRO A 60 8.68 19.12 2.93
CA PRO A 60 8.44 20.23 3.83
C PRO A 60 6.93 20.52 3.87
N ALA A 61 6.40 20.67 5.07
CA ALA A 61 4.99 21.05 5.27
C ALA A 61 4.73 22.31 4.44
N LYS A 62 3.78 22.20 3.50
CA LYS A 62 3.34 23.31 2.68
C LYS A 62 2.56 24.32 3.51
#